data_AF-A0A9E0V4B2-F1
#
_entry.id   AF-A0A9E0V4B2-F1
#
_cell.length_a   1.000
_cell.length_b   1.000
_cell.length_c   1.000
_cell.angle_alpha   90.00
_cell.angle_beta   90.00
_cell.angle_gamma   90.00
#
_symmetry.space_group_name_H-M   'P 1'
#
loop_
_entity.id
_entity.type
_entity.pdbx_description
1 polymer ?
#
loop_
_entity_poly.entity_id
_entity_poly.type
_entity_poly.pdbx_seq_one_letter_code
_entity_poly.pdbx_strand_id
1 'polypeptide(L)'
;MTTEKSQNNNESFIRWQGRSIEELGKAINLLLTLTLATLGFTVAKLLGDFIFLSCSAKTLVVLGNLVLLATAFLILLTIRNRINSIRKTAQIARKREKNLTKNIEALRQIVRSLDKTTWTLFSCSVILFLIGQGLTVIGFVIEILNRQ
;
A
#
# COMPACT_ATOMS: atom_id res chain seq x y z
N MET A 1 -32.38 29.75 -0.13
CA MET A 1 -32.52 28.33 -0.51
C MET A 1 -31.27 27.72 -1.17
N THR A 2 -30.24 28.50 -1.50
CA THR A 2 -28.97 28.00 -2.11
C THR A 2 -27.89 27.60 -1.10
N THR A 3 -27.98 28.05 0.16
CA THR A 3 -27.01 27.76 1.24
C THR A 3 -27.16 26.36 1.84
N GLU A 4 -28.38 25.85 1.93
CA GLU A 4 -28.67 24.53 2.52
C GLU A 4 -28.17 23.38 1.64
N LYS A 5 -28.28 23.53 0.32
CA LYS A 5 -27.80 22.53 -0.67
C LYS A 5 -26.27 22.43 -0.69
N SER A 6 -25.54 23.52 -0.42
CA SER A 6 -24.07 23.51 -0.39
C SER A 6 -23.52 22.90 0.91
N GLN A 7 -24.20 23.11 2.05
CA GLN A 7 -23.85 22.49 3.33
C GLN A 7 -24.00 20.97 3.30
N ASN A 8 -25.13 20.47 2.79
CA ASN A 8 -25.44 19.05 2.72
C ASN A 8 -24.49 18.28 1.75
N ASN A 9 -24.09 18.94 0.65
CA ASN A 9 -23.09 18.40 -0.27
C ASN A 9 -21.69 18.27 0.36
N ASN A 10 -21.31 19.18 1.26
CA ASN A 10 -20.03 19.11 1.96
C ASN A 10 -20.00 17.95 2.97
N GLU A 11 -21.08 17.72 3.72
CA GLU A 11 -21.15 16.63 4.69
C GLU A 11 -21.08 15.26 4.03
N SER A 12 -21.83 15.08 2.93
CA SER A 12 -21.77 13.83 2.16
C SER A 12 -20.36 13.60 1.59
N PHE A 13 -19.71 14.62 1.03
CA PHE A 13 -18.34 14.53 0.53
C PHE A 13 -17.34 14.17 1.64
N ILE A 14 -17.40 14.81 2.80
CA ILE A 14 -16.52 14.51 3.94
C ILE A 14 -16.72 13.07 4.42
N ARG A 15 -17.96 12.60 4.49
CA ARG A 15 -18.29 11.23 4.88
C ARG A 15 -17.73 10.21 3.91
N TRP A 16 -17.91 10.42 2.60
CA TRP A 16 -17.36 9.53 1.57
C TRP A 16 -15.84 9.56 1.52
N GLN A 17 -15.22 10.73 1.69
CA GLN A 17 -13.78 10.86 1.78
C GLN A 17 -13.25 10.04 2.96
N GLY A 18 -13.82 10.21 4.15
CA GLY A 18 -13.46 9.46 5.36
C GLY A 18 -13.52 7.94 5.16
N ARG A 19 -14.62 7.44 4.57
CA ARG A 19 -14.77 6.01 4.27
C ARG A 19 -13.70 5.50 3.30
N SER A 20 -13.43 6.25 2.23
CA SER A 20 -12.36 5.89 1.29
C SER A 20 -10.97 5.89 1.93
N ILE A 21 -10.71 6.77 2.91
CA ILE A 21 -9.46 6.77 3.68
C ILE A 21 -9.32 5.46 4.47
N GLU A 22 -10.39 5.06 5.14
CA GLU A 22 -10.42 3.87 5.98
C GLU A 22 -10.24 2.59 5.16
N GLU A 23 -10.98 2.45 4.06
CA GLU A 23 -10.86 1.29 3.17
C GLU A 23 -9.48 1.17 2.52
N LEU A 24 -8.86 2.30 2.13
CA LEU A 24 -7.48 2.29 1.64
C LEU A 24 -6.50 1.83 2.75
N GLY A 25 -6.71 2.26 3.99
CA GLY A 25 -5.90 1.82 5.13
C GLY A 25 -6.01 0.31 5.37
N LYS A 26 -7.23 -0.25 5.31
CA LYS A 26 -7.48 -1.70 5.38
C LYS A 26 -6.77 -2.44 4.24
N ALA A 27 -6.88 -1.94 3.01
CA ALA A 27 -6.24 -2.56 1.85
C ALA A 27 -4.71 -2.57 1.95
N ILE A 28 -4.10 -1.46 2.41
CA ILE A 28 -2.65 -1.37 2.64
C ILE A 28 -2.20 -2.38 3.70
N ASN A 29 -2.92 -2.49 4.82
CA ASN A 29 -2.60 -3.43 5.88
C ASN A 29 -2.75 -4.88 5.42
N LEU A 30 -3.83 -5.20 4.69
CA LEU A 30 -4.05 -6.53 4.12
C LEU A 30 -2.88 -6.91 3.19
N LEU A 31 -2.47 -6.00 2.30
CA LEU A 31 -1.37 -6.22 1.38
C LEU A 31 -0.04 -6.43 2.13
N LEU A 32 0.21 -5.66 3.19
CA LEU A 32 1.39 -5.84 4.05
C LEU A 32 1.40 -7.22 4.71
N THR A 33 0.28 -7.62 5.31
CA THR A 33 0.14 -8.91 5.98
C THR A 33 0.35 -10.07 5.02
N LEU A 34 -0.24 -10.02 3.82
CA LEU A 34 -0.03 -11.05 2.79
C LEU A 34 1.45 -11.11 2.35
N THR A 35 2.07 -9.95 2.12
CA THR A 35 3.49 -9.88 1.76
C THR A 35 4.38 -10.51 2.85
N LEU A 36 4.15 -10.15 4.12
CA LEU A 36 4.90 -10.70 5.25
C LEU A 36 4.63 -12.18 5.48
N ALA A 37 3.40 -12.64 5.25
CA ALA A 37 3.05 -14.06 5.36
C ALA A 37 3.82 -14.89 4.33
N THR A 38 3.89 -14.43 3.07
CA THR A 38 4.66 -15.12 2.03
C THR A 38 6.16 -15.12 2.35
N LEU A 39 6.72 -13.99 2.78
CA LEU A 39 8.12 -13.90 3.20
C LEU A 39 8.43 -14.79 4.41
N GLY A 40 7.54 -14.81 5.40
CA GLY A 40 7.68 -15.67 6.57
C GLY A 40 7.65 -17.15 6.20
N PHE A 41 6.73 -17.54 5.31
CA PHE A 41 6.64 -18.91 4.79
C PHE A 41 7.91 -19.31 4.03
N THR A 42 8.41 -18.47 3.12
CA THR A 42 9.61 -18.78 2.34
C THR A 42 10.84 -18.85 3.23
N VAL A 43 11.03 -17.91 4.15
CA VAL A 43 12.15 -17.92 5.10
C VAL A 43 12.09 -19.15 6.01
N ALA A 44 10.93 -19.51 6.54
CA ALA A 44 10.76 -20.71 7.36
C ALA A 44 11.12 -21.99 6.58
N LYS A 45 10.77 -22.06 5.29
CA LYS A 45 11.16 -23.17 4.41
C LYS A 45 12.65 -23.19 4.11
N LEU A 46 13.25 -22.04 3.83
CA LEU A 46 14.69 -21.92 3.53
C LEU A 46 15.58 -22.20 4.75
N LEU A 47 15.12 -21.87 5.95
CA LEU A 47 15.84 -22.16 7.20
C LEU A 47 15.66 -23.61 7.67
N GLY A 48 14.63 -24.31 7.18
CA GLY A 48 14.49 -25.74 7.39
C GLY A 48 15.31 -26.57 6.39
N ASP A 49 15.15 -27.89 6.42
CA ASP A 49 15.88 -28.82 5.56
C ASP A 49 15.36 -28.88 4.11
N PHE A 50 14.74 -27.80 3.61
CA PHE A 50 14.21 -27.76 2.25
C PHE A 50 15.33 -27.51 1.23
N ILE A 51 15.85 -28.59 0.64
CA ILE A 51 16.91 -28.52 -0.36
C ILE A 51 16.30 -28.41 -1.76
N PHE A 52 16.41 -27.26 -2.42
CA PHE A 52 16.00 -27.14 -3.82
C PHE A 52 16.81 -28.07 -4.73
N LEU A 53 16.13 -28.95 -5.47
CA LEU A 53 16.74 -29.85 -6.47
C LEU A 53 17.00 -29.11 -7.78
N SER A 54 16.14 -28.15 -8.12
CA SER A 54 16.25 -27.40 -9.37
C SER A 54 16.85 -26.02 -9.16
N CYS A 55 17.93 -25.73 -9.91
CA CYS A 55 18.57 -24.41 -9.89
C CYS A 55 17.62 -23.29 -10.35
N SER A 56 16.76 -23.56 -11.35
CA SER A 56 15.77 -22.60 -11.85
C SER A 56 14.66 -22.33 -10.84
N ALA A 57 14.20 -23.34 -10.09
CA ALA A 57 13.24 -23.14 -9.02
C ALA A 57 13.80 -22.24 -7.90
N LYS A 58 15.05 -22.50 -7.50
CA LYS A 58 15.75 -21.72 -6.48
C LYS A 58 15.89 -20.25 -6.89
N THR A 59 16.32 -19.97 -8.11
CA THR A 59 16.50 -18.59 -8.59
C THR A 59 15.18 -17.84 -8.67
N LEU A 60 14.10 -18.48 -9.12
CA LEU A 60 12.76 -17.88 -9.16
C LEU A 60 12.22 -17.55 -7.76
N VAL A 61 12.37 -18.47 -6.80
CA VAL A 61 11.94 -18.22 -5.41
C VAL A 61 12.76 -17.09 -4.79
N VAL A 62 14.10 -17.07 -4.96
CA VAL A 62 14.94 -15.99 -4.42
C VAL A 62 14.59 -14.65 -5.05
N LEU A 63 14.43 -14.59 -6.37
CA LEU A 63 14.04 -13.36 -7.07
C LEU A 63 12.65 -12.88 -6.63
N GLY A 64 11.68 -13.78 -6.51
CA GLY A 64 10.34 -13.49 -6.01
C GLY A 64 10.37 -12.88 -4.60
N ASN A 65 11.19 -13.44 -3.71
CA ASN A 65 11.37 -12.91 -2.36
C ASN A 65 12.03 -11.51 -2.34
N LEU A 66 13.02 -11.24 -3.20
CA LEU A 66 13.61 -9.91 -3.33
C LEU A 66 12.57 -8.87 -3.79
N VAL A 67 11.71 -9.25 -4.74
CA VAL A 67 10.59 -8.41 -5.19
C VAL A 67 9.58 -8.17 -4.07
N LEU A 68 9.23 -9.20 -3.29
CA LEU A 68 8.34 -9.07 -2.13
C LEU A 68 8.95 -8.19 -1.03
N LEU A 69 10.27 -8.25 -0.81
CA LEU A 69 10.97 -7.37 0.13
C LEU A 69 10.89 -5.89 -0.33
N ALA A 70 11.16 -5.63 -1.61
CA ALA A 70 10.99 -4.31 -2.19
C ALA A 70 9.54 -3.81 -2.09
N THR A 71 8.58 -4.71 -2.29
CA THR A 71 7.14 -4.43 -2.12
C THR A 71 6.82 -4.03 -0.69
N ALA A 72 7.30 -4.77 0.31
CA ALA A 72 7.10 -4.42 1.73
C ALA A 72 7.64 -3.02 2.05
N PHE A 73 8.82 -2.67 1.51
CA PHE A 73 9.39 -1.33 1.67
C PHE A 73 8.51 -0.23 1.04
N LEU A 74 7.99 -0.45 -0.17
CA LEU A 74 7.08 0.50 -0.82
C LEU A 74 5.76 0.66 -0.06
N ILE A 75 5.24 -0.41 0.53
CA ILE A 75 4.05 -0.36 1.39
C ILE A 75 4.32 0.53 2.62
N LEU A 76 5.48 0.39 3.27
CA LEU A 76 5.87 1.25 4.40
C LEU A 76 5.99 2.73 3.98
N LEU A 77 6.56 3.01 2.81
CA LEU A 77 6.59 4.37 2.26
C LEU A 77 5.19 4.92 1.99
N THR A 78 4.28 4.08 1.49
CA THR A 78 2.87 4.44 1.26
C THR A 78 2.19 4.78 2.57
N ILE A 79 2.38 3.99 3.63
CA ILE A 79 1.86 4.28 4.98
C ILE A 79 2.39 5.61 5.50
N ARG A 80 3.70 5.85 5.38
CA ARG A 80 4.32 7.11 5.81
C ARG A 80 3.74 8.32 5.07
N ASN A 81 3.60 8.23 3.75
CA ASN A 81 2.99 9.28 2.94
C ASN A 81 1.52 9.51 3.32
N ARG A 82 0.78 8.44 3.62
CA ARG A 82 -0.61 8.53 4.03
C ARG A 82 -0.78 9.25 5.36
N ILE A 83 0.03 8.93 6.36
CA ILE A 83 0.03 9.61 7.67
C ILE A 83 0.29 11.11 7.48
N ASN A 84 1.22 11.48 6.60
CA ASN A 84 1.51 12.87 6.29
C ASN A 84 0.32 13.58 5.60
N SER A 85 -0.39 12.92 4.68
CA SER A 85 -1.58 13.45 4.03
C SER A 85 -2.70 13.73 5.05
N ILE A 86 -2.93 12.79 5.99
CA ILE A 86 -3.93 12.94 7.05
C ILE A 86 -3.58 14.10 7.97
N ARG A 87 -2.31 14.22 8.40
CA ARG A 87 -1.84 15.33 9.23
C ARG A 87 -2.06 16.70 8.56
N LYS A 88 -1.74 16.82 7.27
CA LYS A 88 -1.94 18.08 6.53
C LYS A 88 -3.42 18.40 6.33
N THR A 89 -4.26 17.39 6.08
CA THR A 89 -5.72 17.57 6.00
C THR A 89 -6.29 18.04 7.34
N ALA A 90 -5.85 17.47 8.46
CA ALA A 90 -6.24 17.92 9.80
C ALA A 90 -5.78 19.36 10.10
N GLN A 91 -4.58 19.75 9.65
CA GLN A 91 -4.11 21.13 9.75
C GLN A 91 -4.98 22.10 8.95
N ILE A 92 -5.44 21.73 7.75
CA ILE A 92 -6.37 22.54 6.96
C ILE A 92 -7.69 22.71 7.70
N ALA A 93 -8.25 21.64 8.27
CA ALA A 93 -9.50 21.69 9.04
C ALA A 93 -9.38 22.67 10.22
N ARG A 94 -8.32 22.55 11.04
CA ARG A 94 -8.05 23.44 12.17
C ARG A 94 -7.85 24.91 11.77
N LYS A 95 -7.22 25.17 10.61
CA LYS A 95 -7.06 26.54 10.09
C LYS A 95 -8.38 27.16 9.63
N ARG A 96 -9.29 26.35 9.09
CA ARG A 96 -10.65 26.80 8.73
C ARG A 96 -11.46 27.18 9.97
N GLU A 97 -11.42 26.38 11.03
CA GLU A 97 -12.10 26.70 12.30
C GLU A 97 -11.62 28.03 12.91
N LYS A 98 -10.33 28.36 12.73
CA LYS A 98 -9.74 29.62 13.21
C LYS A 98 -9.93 30.80 12.26
N ASN A 99 -10.71 30.67 11.18
CA ASN A 99 -10.88 31.69 10.11
C ASN A 99 -9.56 32.22 9.51
N LEU A 100 -8.48 31.44 9.57
CA LEU A 100 -7.18 31.80 9.01
C LEU A 100 -7.13 31.40 7.53
N THR A 101 -7.52 32.32 6.65
CA THR A 101 -7.56 32.10 5.19
C THR A 101 -6.19 32.13 4.52
N LYS A 102 -5.16 32.69 5.17
CA LYS A 102 -3.79 32.69 4.66
C LYS A 102 -3.27 31.25 4.48
N ASN A 103 -2.74 30.96 3.28
CA ASN A 103 -2.07 29.71 2.90
C ASN A 103 -2.94 28.45 2.75
N ILE A 104 -4.27 28.53 2.77
CA ILE A 104 -5.15 27.36 2.60
C ILE A 104 -4.95 26.69 1.22
N GLU A 105 -4.82 27.47 0.15
CA GLU A 105 -4.71 26.94 -1.21
C GLU A 105 -3.37 26.22 -1.45
N ALA A 106 -2.27 26.75 -0.93
CA ALA A 106 -0.97 26.08 -0.96
C ALA A 106 -1.01 24.73 -0.22
N LEU A 107 -1.66 24.69 0.95
CA LEU A 107 -1.88 23.44 1.69
C LEU A 107 -2.72 22.43 0.92
N ARG A 108 -3.76 22.87 0.19
CA ARG A 108 -4.58 22.00 -0.67
C ARG A 108 -3.77 21.39 -1.81
N GLN A 109 -2.93 22.18 -2.49
CA GLN A 109 -2.06 21.67 -3.55
C GLN A 109 -1.11 20.59 -3.02
N ILE A 110 -0.55 20.79 -1.83
CA ILE A 110 0.32 19.81 -1.19
C ILE A 110 -0.46 18.52 -0.85
N VAL A 111 -1.68 18.61 -0.32
CA VAL A 111 -2.49 17.41 -0.04
C VAL A 111 -2.80 16.65 -1.34
N ARG A 112 -3.16 17.35 -2.42
CA ARG A 112 -3.41 16.73 -3.72
C ARG A 112 -2.19 16.00 -4.27
N SER A 113 -0.99 16.57 -4.12
CA SER A 113 0.23 15.90 -4.58
C SER A 113 0.55 14.67 -3.72
N LEU A 114 0.38 14.74 -2.40
CA LEU A 114 0.56 13.58 -1.51
C LEU A 114 -0.42 12.45 -1.84
N ASP A 115 -1.68 12.77 -2.13
CA ASP A 115 -2.68 11.76 -2.47
C ASP A 115 -2.37 11.09 -3.82
N LYS A 116 -1.95 11.86 -4.83
CA LYS A 116 -1.49 11.30 -6.12
C LYS A 116 -0.31 10.35 -5.92
N THR A 117 0.70 10.78 -5.16
CA THR A 117 1.87 9.94 -4.86
C THR A 117 1.49 8.68 -4.09
N THR A 118 0.54 8.77 -3.14
CA THR A 118 0.04 7.62 -2.39
C THR A 118 -0.59 6.58 -3.32
N TRP A 119 -1.43 7.02 -4.25
CA TRP A 119 -2.05 6.12 -5.24
C TRP A 119 -1.02 5.49 -6.18
N THR A 120 -0.03 6.25 -6.65
CA THR A 120 1.04 5.70 -7.49
C THR A 120 1.86 4.65 -6.74
N LEU A 121 2.26 4.92 -5.50
CA LEU A 121 3.03 3.97 -4.68
C LEU A 121 2.20 2.73 -4.34
N PHE A 122 0.93 2.90 -4.01
CA PHE A 122 0.03 1.79 -3.72
C PHE A 122 -0.15 0.89 -4.95
N SER A 123 -0.48 1.47 -6.11
CA SER A 123 -0.62 0.69 -7.35
C SER A 123 0.67 -0.01 -7.76
N CYS A 124 1.83 0.65 -7.62
CA CYS A 124 3.12 0.04 -7.86
C CYS A 124 3.38 -1.15 -6.91
N SER A 125 3.04 -0.98 -5.62
CA SER A 125 3.16 -2.05 -4.62
C SER A 125 2.27 -3.25 -4.95
N VAL A 126 1.04 -3.02 -5.43
CA VAL A 126 0.14 -4.12 -5.84
C VAL A 126 0.71 -4.89 -7.03
N ILE A 127 1.23 -4.20 -8.04
CA ILE A 127 1.82 -4.83 -9.22
C ILE A 127 3.04 -5.66 -8.83
N LEU A 128 3.94 -5.08 -8.03
CA LEU A 128 5.14 -5.78 -7.56
C LEU A 128 4.80 -6.96 -6.65
N PHE A 129 3.79 -6.82 -5.79
CA PHE A 129 3.28 -7.93 -4.98
C PHE A 129 2.86 -9.11 -5.86
N LEU A 130 2.05 -8.87 -6.88
CA LEU A 130 1.57 -9.92 -7.78
C LEU A 130 2.71 -10.59 -8.56
N ILE A 131 3.69 -9.80 -9.02
CA ILE A 131 4.88 -10.34 -9.69
C ILE A 131 5.70 -11.20 -8.73
N GLY A 132 6.03 -10.68 -7.54
CA GLY A 132 6.81 -11.41 -6.54
C GLY A 132 6.12 -12.69 -6.07
N GLN A 133 4.81 -12.62 -5.83
CA GLN A 133 3.98 -13.78 -5.49
C GLN A 133 3.96 -14.81 -6.62
N GLY A 134 3.76 -14.37 -7.87
CA GLY A 134 3.75 -15.24 -9.04
C GLY A 134 5.07 -15.98 -9.24
N LEU A 135 6.20 -15.27 -9.18
CA LEU A 135 7.54 -15.87 -9.27
C LEU A 135 7.77 -16.92 -8.16
N THR A 136 7.35 -16.61 -6.94
CA THR A 136 7.50 -17.50 -5.79
C THR A 136 6.68 -18.78 -5.96
N VAL A 137 5.40 -18.64 -6.35
CA VAL A 137 4.51 -19.79 -6.57
C VAL A 137 5.02 -20.66 -7.73
N ILE A 138 5.39 -20.06 -8.85
CA ILE A 138 5.93 -20.80 -10.01
C ILE A 138 7.21 -21.55 -9.62
N GLY A 139 8.11 -20.91 -8.88
CA GLY A 139 9.33 -21.56 -8.40
C GLY A 139 9.04 -22.79 -7.53
N PHE A 140 8.09 -22.70 -6.59
CA PHE A 140 7.68 -23.86 -5.79
C PHE A 140 6.99 -24.95 -6.60
N VAL A 141 6.14 -24.60 -7.58
CA VAL A 141 5.49 -25.59 -8.46
C VAL A 141 6.53 -26.35 -9.27
N ILE A 142 7.51 -25.67 -9.86
CA ILE A 142 8.61 -26.32 -10.60
C ILE A 142 9.39 -27.28 -9.69
N GLU A 143 9.68 -26.86 -8.45
CA GLU A 143 10.37 -27.70 -7.48
C GLU A 143 9.57 -28.96 -7.11
N ILE A 144 8.24 -28.84 -6.95
CA ILE A 144 7.36 -29.98 -6.65
C ILE A 144 7.31 -30.94 -7.85
N LEU A 145 7.21 -30.43 -9.07
CA LEU A 145 7.19 -31.26 -10.28
C LEU A 145 8.50 -32.01 -10.50
N ASN A 146 9.65 -31.41 -10.15
CA ASN A 146 10.95 -32.08 -10.26
C ASN A 146 11.21 -33.13 -9.16
N ARG A 147 10.36 -33.21 -8.14
CA ARG A 147 10.44 -34.22 -7.07
C ARG A 147 9.62 -35.48 -7.32
N GLN A 148 8.64 -35.39 -8.22
CA GLN A 148 7.82 -36.53 -8.65
C GLN A 148 8.58 -37.36 -9.68
#